data_AF-A0A6T7YN50-F1
#
_entry.id   AF-A0A6T7YN50-F1
#
_cell.length_a   1.000
_cell.length_b   1.000
_cell.length_c   1.000
_cell.angle_alpha   90.00
_cell.angle_beta   90.00
_cell.angle_gamma   90.00
#
_symmetry.space_group_name_H-M   'P 1'
#
loop_
_entity.id
_entity.type
_entity.pdbx_description
1 polymer ?
#
loop_
_entity_poly.entity_id
_entity_poly.type
_entity_poly.pdbx_seq_one_letter_code
_entity_poly.pdbx_strand_id
1 'polypeptide(L)'
;KTYIIIICLVELMVSCSFGAAHISDINPSGNNFVSGNADVSQCVGNDRNCPSDQEIVPPLSSHGEKEVLWVETIKKVPRIFLIHNLATKVECEHLIRLGIEKGLKAALITPYGTNQQIESSSRTNSQACLDFGQDSIVSKIEQSLADITLTKPEHGEHLQVLHYNHSQRFANHHDYFDPATHPPETFLQGGNRLATAIIYLRAAEEGGETNFVRLGLNVTAPAG
;
A
#
# COMPACT_ATOMS: atom_id res chain seq x y z
N LYS A 1 -5.10 21.16 -9.33
CA LYS A 1 -4.93 20.71 -7.93
C LYS A 1 -3.94 19.55 -7.91
N THR A 2 -3.33 19.29 -6.77
CA THR A 2 -2.15 18.42 -6.62
C THR A 2 -2.56 17.07 -6.03
N TYR A 3 -1.92 16.01 -6.50
CA TYR A 3 -2.19 14.63 -6.11
C TYR A 3 -0.91 13.95 -5.57
N ILE A 4 -1.04 13.12 -4.54
CA ILE A 4 0.11 12.45 -3.90
C ILE A 4 -0.20 10.97 -3.72
N ILE A 5 0.72 10.11 -4.20
CA ILE A 5 0.71 8.67 -3.98
C ILE A 5 2.00 8.22 -3.31
N ILE A 6 1.94 7.11 -2.59
CA ILE A 6 3.11 6.31 -2.32
C ILE A 6 3.15 5.13 -3.28
N ILE A 7 4.32 4.88 -3.85
CA ILE A 7 4.62 3.64 -4.55
C ILE A 7 5.59 2.83 -3.69
N CYS A 8 5.26 1.58 -3.46
CA CYS A 8 6.17 0.56 -2.95
C CYS A 8 6.24 -0.58 -3.96
N LEU A 9 7.45 -0.95 -4.34
CA LEU A 9 7.73 -1.99 -5.32
C LEU A 9 8.29 -3.18 -4.57
N VAL A 10 7.67 -4.35 -4.75
CA VAL A 10 8.09 -5.58 -4.07
C VAL A 10 8.93 -6.40 -5.03
N GLU A 11 10.14 -6.72 -4.61
CA GLU A 11 11.14 -7.42 -5.40
C GLU A 11 11.07 -8.94 -5.20
N LEU A 12 11.36 -9.67 -6.27
CA LEU A 12 11.62 -11.09 -6.24
C LEU A 12 13.11 -11.30 -5.93
N MET A 13 13.44 -11.49 -4.66
CA MET A 13 14.75 -12.02 -4.30
C MET A 13 14.83 -13.47 -4.79
N VAL A 14 15.45 -13.68 -5.95
CA VAL A 14 15.89 -15.01 -6.38
C VAL A 14 17.11 -15.37 -5.54
N SER A 15 16.88 -15.81 -4.30
CA SER A 15 17.90 -16.54 -3.58
C SER A 15 18.09 -17.86 -4.32
N CYS A 16 19.21 -18.00 -5.03
CA CYS A 16 19.71 -19.29 -5.49
C CYS A 16 20.07 -20.16 -4.28
N SER A 17 19.05 -20.66 -3.58
CA SER A 17 19.14 -21.70 -2.56
C SER A 17 17.94 -22.61 -2.79
N PHE A 18 18.21 -23.75 -3.42
CA PHE A 18 17.24 -24.81 -3.69
C PHE A 18 16.39 -25.13 -2.46
N GLY A 19 15.07 -25.05 -2.65
CA GLY A 19 14.05 -25.49 -1.71
C GLY A 19 12.69 -25.32 -2.35
N ALA A 20 12.31 -26.28 -3.20
CA ALA A 20 11.02 -26.29 -3.88
C ALA A 20 9.87 -26.30 -2.86
N ALA A 21 9.19 -25.18 -2.68
CA ALA A 21 7.83 -25.17 -2.15
C ALA A 21 6.88 -25.23 -3.35
N HIS A 22 6.33 -26.43 -3.59
CA HIS A 22 5.28 -26.63 -4.56
C HIS A 22 4.01 -25.88 -4.12
N ILE A 23 3.35 -25.22 -5.07
CA ILE A 23 2.05 -24.52 -4.92
C ILE A 23 0.86 -25.48 -4.61
N SER A 24 1.12 -26.75 -4.30
CA SER A 24 0.09 -27.76 -4.00
C SER A 24 -0.25 -27.94 -2.52
N ASP A 25 0.46 -27.31 -1.58
CA ASP A 25 0.32 -27.64 -0.15
C ASP A 25 -0.62 -26.71 0.64
N ILE A 26 -1.45 -25.92 -0.04
CA ILE A 26 -2.49 -25.10 0.62
C ILE A 26 -3.75 -25.96 0.80
N ASN A 27 -3.86 -26.58 1.97
CA ASN A 27 -5.07 -27.29 2.41
C ASN A 27 -6.06 -26.28 3.03
N PRO A 28 -7.29 -26.09 2.49
CA PRO A 28 -8.25 -25.12 3.00
C PRO A 28 -9.13 -25.78 4.07
N SER A 29 -8.56 -26.12 5.23
CA SER A 29 -9.36 -26.51 6.38
C SER A 29 -8.55 -26.38 7.67
N GLY A 30 -8.72 -25.23 8.33
CA GLY A 30 -8.11 -24.94 9.61
C GLY A 30 -8.89 -23.84 10.34
N ASN A 31 -10.15 -24.14 10.67
CA ASN A 31 -10.92 -23.36 11.63
C ASN A 31 -10.21 -23.41 12.99
N ASN A 32 -9.69 -22.28 13.45
CA ASN A 32 -9.41 -22.05 14.86
C ASN A 32 -9.67 -20.57 15.16
N PHE A 33 -10.93 -20.24 15.41
CA PHE A 33 -11.27 -19.08 16.24
C PHE A 33 -12.09 -19.59 17.43
N VAL A 34 -11.51 -19.42 18.61
CA VAL A 34 -12.04 -19.87 19.90
C VAL A 34 -13.29 -19.06 20.22
N SER A 35 -14.43 -19.73 20.31
CA SER A 35 -15.68 -19.17 20.84
C SER A 35 -15.60 -19.14 22.37
N GLY A 36 -15.39 -17.96 22.94
CA GLY A 36 -15.59 -17.72 24.38
C GLY A 36 -17.09 -17.55 24.68
N ASN A 37 -17.71 -18.60 25.21
CA ASN A 37 -19.04 -18.55 25.80
C ASN A 37 -18.99 -17.74 27.10
N ALA A 38 -19.66 -16.58 27.14
CA ALA A 38 -20.08 -15.96 28.39
C ALA A 38 -21.51 -16.41 28.68
N ASP A 39 -21.63 -17.26 29.69
CA ASP A 39 -22.84 -17.84 30.23
C ASP A 39 -23.74 -16.74 30.83
N VAL A 40 -24.90 -16.49 30.22
CA VAL A 40 -25.93 -15.60 30.76
C VAL A 40 -27.04 -16.48 31.33
N SER A 41 -26.91 -16.82 32.59
CA SER A 41 -27.99 -17.43 33.37
C SER A 41 -27.78 -17.15 34.85
N GLN A 42 -28.39 -16.06 35.34
CA GLN A 42 -29.06 -15.94 36.64
C GLN A 42 -29.28 -14.46 37.00
N CYS A 43 -30.51 -13.97 36.79
CA CYS A 43 -31.06 -12.84 37.53
C CYS A 43 -32.57 -13.10 37.72
N VAL A 44 -32.94 -13.75 38.82
CA VAL A 44 -34.31 -13.74 39.36
C VAL A 44 -34.24 -12.93 40.65
N GLY A 45 -34.85 -11.75 40.66
CA GLY A 45 -34.89 -10.90 41.84
C GLY A 45 -35.53 -9.54 41.55
N ASN A 46 -36.77 -9.37 42.00
CA ASN A 46 -37.45 -8.09 42.11
C ASN A 46 -36.71 -7.21 43.12
N ASP A 47 -36.17 -6.08 42.70
CA ASP A 47 -35.98 -4.94 43.59
C ASP A 47 -36.24 -3.62 42.85
N ARG A 48 -37.23 -2.88 43.36
CA ARG A 48 -37.65 -1.58 42.88
C ARG A 48 -36.82 -0.51 43.57
N ASN A 49 -35.71 -0.09 42.95
CA ASN A 49 -35.17 1.27 43.12
C ASN A 49 -34.01 1.51 42.14
N CYS A 50 -34.21 2.31 41.10
CA CYS A 50 -33.10 2.91 40.35
C CYS A 50 -33.53 4.30 39.84
N PRO A 51 -32.70 5.36 39.97
CA PRO A 51 -33.12 6.73 39.68
C PRO A 51 -33.22 6.98 38.17
N SER A 52 -34.15 7.86 37.81
CA SER A 52 -34.36 8.40 36.46
C SER A 52 -33.18 9.22 35.96
N ASP A 53 -32.94 9.11 34.65
CA ASP A 53 -32.25 10.05 33.77
C ASP A 53 -30.80 10.45 34.12
N GLN A 54 -29.87 9.61 33.67
CA GLN A 54 -28.62 10.12 33.12
C GLN A 54 -28.52 9.65 31.67
N GLU A 55 -28.75 10.58 30.74
CA GLU A 55 -28.27 10.45 29.36
C GLU A 55 -26.79 10.07 29.43
N ILE A 56 -26.48 8.82 29.06
CA ILE A 56 -25.12 8.42 28.77
C ILE A 56 -24.78 9.13 27.47
N VAL A 57 -24.23 10.34 27.57
CA VAL A 57 -23.56 11.01 26.46
C VAL A 57 -22.34 10.14 26.15
N PRO A 58 -22.27 9.46 25.00
CA PRO A 58 -21.08 8.67 24.69
C PRO A 58 -19.88 9.62 24.65
N PRO A 59 -18.72 9.22 25.22
CA PRO A 59 -17.53 10.05 25.15
C PRO A 59 -17.20 10.26 23.68
N LEU A 60 -17.05 11.53 23.29
CA LEU A 60 -16.61 11.93 21.96
C LEU A 60 -15.18 11.41 21.76
N SER A 61 -15.03 10.19 21.27
CA SER A 61 -13.72 9.59 20.97
C SER A 61 -13.15 10.21 19.70
N SER A 62 -12.33 11.26 19.87
CA SER A 62 -11.60 11.96 18.82
C SER A 62 -10.36 11.19 18.32
N HIS A 63 -10.39 9.87 18.37
CA HIS A 63 -9.37 9.01 17.76
C HIS A 63 -10.06 8.13 16.74
N GLY A 64 -10.02 8.55 15.48
CA GLY A 64 -10.67 7.85 14.38
C GLY A 64 -10.22 6.40 14.34
N GLU A 65 -11.14 5.49 14.65
CA GLU A 65 -10.89 4.06 14.59
C GLU A 65 -10.53 3.69 13.15
N LYS A 66 -9.45 2.92 12.97
CA LYS A 66 -9.09 2.39 11.66
C LYS A 66 -10.19 1.44 11.22
N GLU A 67 -10.90 1.80 10.16
CA GLU A 67 -11.87 0.90 9.55
C GLU A 67 -11.21 -0.43 9.16
N VAL A 68 -12.01 -1.49 9.14
CA VAL A 68 -11.50 -2.83 8.81
C VAL A 68 -10.96 -2.84 7.39
N LEU A 69 -9.73 -3.35 7.23
CA LEU A 69 -9.10 -3.57 5.93
C LEU A 69 -9.84 -4.66 5.17
N TRP A 70 -10.17 -4.41 3.91
CA TRP A 70 -10.78 -5.40 3.04
C TRP A 70 -10.27 -5.28 1.60
N VAL A 71 -10.41 -6.35 0.83
CA VAL A 71 -9.81 -6.45 -0.51
C VAL A 71 -10.90 -6.67 -1.56
N GLU A 72 -10.88 -5.82 -2.58
CA GLU A 72 -11.72 -5.92 -3.77
C GLU A 72 -10.92 -6.51 -4.93
N THR A 73 -11.47 -7.53 -5.59
CA THR A 73 -10.86 -8.09 -6.80
C THR A 73 -11.32 -7.31 -8.03
N ILE A 74 -10.43 -6.50 -8.60
CA ILE A 74 -10.69 -5.80 -9.86
C ILE A 74 -10.48 -6.74 -11.05
N LYS A 75 -9.40 -7.53 -11.02
CA LYS A 75 -9.10 -8.50 -12.08
C LYS A 75 -8.27 -9.67 -11.56
N LYS A 76 -8.58 -10.88 -12.03
CA LYS A 76 -7.83 -12.11 -11.67
C LYS A 76 -6.61 -12.34 -12.56
N VAL A 77 -6.70 -11.98 -13.84
CA VAL A 77 -5.62 -12.17 -14.83
C VAL A 77 -5.53 -10.94 -15.77
N PRO A 78 -4.46 -10.13 -15.70
CA PRO A 78 -3.47 -10.11 -14.61
C PRO A 78 -4.13 -9.77 -13.27
N ARG A 79 -3.45 -10.08 -12.16
CA ARG A 79 -3.94 -9.83 -10.81
C ARG A 79 -3.93 -8.33 -10.51
N ILE A 80 -5.11 -7.76 -10.26
CA ILE A 80 -5.29 -6.37 -9.84
C ILE A 80 -6.32 -6.39 -8.71
N PHE A 81 -5.90 -5.89 -7.56
CA PHE A 81 -6.72 -5.78 -6.36
C PHE A 81 -6.75 -4.34 -5.89
N LEU A 82 -7.89 -3.91 -5.37
CA LEU A 82 -8.00 -2.65 -4.64
C LEU A 82 -8.11 -3.00 -3.14
N ILE A 83 -7.22 -2.44 -2.34
CA ILE A 83 -7.13 -2.70 -0.90
C ILE A 83 -7.65 -1.46 -0.21
N HIS A 84 -8.74 -1.62 0.52
CA HIS A 84 -9.42 -0.54 1.19
C HIS A 84 -8.97 -0.44 2.63
N ASN A 85 -8.89 0.80 3.16
CA ASN A 85 -8.56 1.08 4.55
C ASN A 85 -7.16 0.57 4.95
N LEU A 86 -6.20 0.60 4.01
CA LEU A 86 -4.83 0.20 4.28
C LEU A 86 -4.17 1.20 5.23
N ALA A 87 -4.38 2.49 5.00
CA ALA A 87 -3.92 3.57 5.86
C ALA A 87 -5.09 4.46 6.31
N THR A 88 -5.02 4.95 7.53
CA THR A 88 -5.93 5.98 8.02
C THR A 88 -5.59 7.34 7.37
N LYS A 89 -6.53 8.30 7.44
CA LYS A 89 -6.28 9.67 6.97
C LYS A 89 -5.08 10.32 7.67
N VAL A 90 -4.93 10.07 8.97
CA VAL A 90 -3.80 10.60 9.77
C VAL A 90 -2.48 10.00 9.30
N GLU A 91 -2.44 8.70 9.02
CA GLU A 91 -1.25 8.04 8.45
C GLU A 91 -0.93 8.58 7.05
N CYS A 92 -1.95 8.81 6.21
CA CYS A 92 -1.76 9.42 4.89
C CYS A 92 -1.16 10.83 4.98
N GLU A 93 -1.70 11.69 5.85
CA GLU A 93 -1.20 13.05 6.07
C GLU A 93 0.24 13.05 6.61
N HIS A 94 0.55 12.13 7.52
CA HIS A 94 1.90 11.94 8.04
C HIS A 94 2.89 11.57 6.93
N LEU A 95 2.55 10.62 6.08
CA LEU A 95 3.37 10.19 4.95
C LEU A 95 3.60 11.32 3.93
N ILE A 96 2.57 12.15 3.66
CA ILE A 96 2.69 13.36 2.85
C ILE A 96 3.71 14.32 3.47
N ARG A 97 3.59 14.59 4.78
CA ARG A 97 4.49 15.49 5.51
C ARG A 97 5.93 15.01 5.44
N LEU A 98 6.19 13.72 5.65
CA LEU A 98 7.53 13.14 5.53
C LEU A 98 8.12 13.35 4.13
N GLY A 99 7.34 13.13 3.08
CA GLY A 99 7.78 13.37 1.70
C GLY A 99 8.17 14.83 1.44
N ILE A 100 7.39 15.78 1.97
CA ILE A 100 7.69 17.22 1.87
C ILE A 100 8.97 17.56 2.64
N GLU A 101 9.12 17.08 3.88
CA GLU A 101 10.27 17.34 4.74
C GLU A 101 11.58 16.75 4.18
N LYS A 102 11.50 15.56 3.58
CA LYS A 102 12.64 14.92 2.89
C LYS A 102 13.10 15.71 1.66
N GLY A 103 12.23 16.57 1.13
CA GLY A 103 12.49 17.41 -0.03
C GLY A 103 12.18 16.69 -1.34
N LEU A 104 10.95 16.87 -1.83
CA LEU A 104 10.52 16.37 -3.15
C LEU A 104 11.39 16.95 -4.28
N LYS A 105 11.97 16.08 -5.10
CA LYS A 105 12.79 16.44 -6.28
C LYS A 105 12.19 15.87 -7.55
N ALA A 106 12.58 16.39 -8.73
CA ALA A 106 12.14 15.83 -10.00
C ALA A 106 12.42 14.31 -10.05
N ALA A 107 11.40 13.52 -10.38
CA ALA A 107 11.54 12.09 -10.49
C ALA A 107 12.31 11.75 -11.78
N LEU A 108 13.28 10.86 -11.64
CA LEU A 108 14.14 10.46 -12.75
C LEU A 108 13.66 9.11 -13.31
N ILE A 109 14.08 8.84 -14.55
CA ILE A 109 13.99 7.53 -15.18
C ILE A 109 15.39 7.05 -15.56
N THR A 110 15.53 5.74 -15.72
CA THR A 110 16.70 5.14 -16.36
C THR A 110 16.32 4.74 -17.79
N PRO A 111 16.79 5.44 -18.84
CA PRO A 111 16.52 5.07 -20.22
C PRO A 111 17.08 3.68 -20.56
N TYR A 112 16.42 3.00 -21.50
CA TYR A 112 16.83 1.69 -21.98
C TYR A 112 18.29 1.65 -22.42
N GLY A 113 19.00 0.59 -22.02
CA GLY A 113 20.41 0.40 -22.35
C GLY A 113 21.37 1.34 -21.61
N THR A 114 20.91 2.10 -20.61
CA THR A 114 21.75 3.00 -19.82
C THR A 114 21.63 2.68 -18.32
N ASN A 115 22.63 3.10 -17.55
CA ASN A 115 22.60 3.09 -16.08
C ASN A 115 22.48 4.50 -15.49
N GLN A 116 22.22 5.51 -16.34
CA GLN A 116 22.14 6.90 -15.92
C GLN A 116 20.70 7.31 -15.67
N GLN A 117 20.45 7.90 -14.52
CA GLN A 117 19.16 8.52 -14.22
C GLN A 117 19.08 9.91 -14.84
N ILE A 118 18.00 10.19 -15.57
CA ILE A 118 17.75 11.48 -16.21
C ILE A 118 16.33 11.97 -15.95
N GLU A 119 16.13 13.29 -16.02
CA GLU A 119 14.79 13.87 -16.13
C GLU A 119 14.20 13.53 -17.51
N SER A 120 12.89 13.30 -17.56
CA SER A 120 12.22 12.91 -18.80
C SER A 120 10.83 13.53 -18.92
N SER A 121 10.43 13.85 -20.14
CA SER A 121 9.06 14.25 -20.45
C SER A 121 8.04 13.12 -20.26
N SER A 122 8.50 11.87 -20.16
CA SER A 122 7.66 10.71 -19.86
C SER A 122 7.34 10.56 -18.37
N ARG A 123 8.12 11.18 -17.46
CA ARG A 123 7.87 11.15 -16.01
C ARG A 123 8.13 12.54 -15.46
N THR A 124 7.07 13.30 -15.23
CA THR A 124 7.18 14.72 -14.90
C THR A 124 6.84 15.03 -13.44
N ASN A 125 6.64 14.01 -12.60
CA ASN A 125 6.30 14.18 -11.19
C ASN A 125 7.54 14.51 -10.36
N SER A 126 7.32 14.95 -9.11
CA SER A 126 8.38 14.96 -8.11
C SER A 126 8.26 13.75 -7.18
N GLN A 127 9.36 13.35 -6.54
CA GLN A 127 9.39 12.25 -5.60
C GLN A 127 10.34 12.50 -4.42
N ALA A 128 10.06 11.82 -3.32
CA ALA A 128 10.97 11.66 -2.19
C ALA A 128 10.93 10.19 -1.75
N CYS A 129 12.09 9.64 -1.41
CA CYS A 129 12.22 8.29 -0.91
C CYS A 129 12.34 8.34 0.62
N LEU A 130 11.43 7.68 1.34
CA LEU A 130 11.50 7.58 2.79
C LEU A 130 12.58 6.56 3.19
N ASP A 131 13.09 6.68 4.41
CA ASP A 131 14.03 5.66 4.92
C ASP A 131 13.26 4.42 5.35
N PHE A 132 13.84 3.24 5.17
CA PHE A 132 13.25 2.00 5.65
C PHE A 132 13.06 2.05 7.17
N GLY A 133 11.86 1.73 7.64
CA GLY A 133 11.51 1.80 9.06
C GLY A 133 11.73 3.18 9.71
N GLN A 134 11.62 4.27 8.93
CA GLN A 134 11.92 5.63 9.39
C GLN A 134 11.18 6.02 10.68
N ASP A 135 9.93 5.58 10.83
CA ASP A 135 9.15 5.69 12.06
C ASP A 135 8.09 4.58 12.15
N SER A 136 7.32 4.58 13.24
CA SER A 136 6.32 3.55 13.50
C SER A 136 5.19 3.49 12.46
N ILE A 137 4.85 4.59 11.80
CA ILE A 137 3.84 4.60 10.73
C ILE A 137 4.44 4.00 9.46
N VAL A 138 5.67 4.40 9.09
CA VAL A 138 6.38 3.83 7.94
C VAL A 138 6.58 2.33 8.11
N SER A 139 7.11 1.87 9.25
CA SER A 139 7.29 0.44 9.53
C SER A 139 5.98 -0.34 9.47
N LYS A 140 4.89 0.24 9.99
CA LYS A 140 3.57 -0.40 9.96
C LYS A 140 3.04 -0.57 8.54
N ILE A 141 3.24 0.43 7.67
CA ILE A 141 2.84 0.35 6.26
C ILE A 141 3.69 -0.69 5.53
N GLU A 142 5.00 -0.67 5.70
CA GLU A 142 5.93 -1.65 5.13
C GLU A 142 5.54 -3.08 5.53
N GLN A 143 5.25 -3.31 6.83
CA GLN A 143 4.76 -4.60 7.32
C GLN A 143 3.42 -4.99 6.71
N SER A 144 2.46 -4.06 6.63
CA SER A 144 1.15 -4.35 6.04
C SER A 144 1.27 -4.76 4.57
N LEU A 145 2.14 -4.10 3.81
CA LEU A 145 2.42 -4.44 2.42
C LEU A 145 3.09 -5.80 2.28
N ALA A 146 4.03 -6.13 3.18
CA ALA A 146 4.66 -7.44 3.24
C ALA A 146 3.61 -8.55 3.51
N ASP A 147 2.71 -8.34 4.47
CA ASP A 147 1.65 -9.30 4.80
C ASP A 147 0.70 -9.52 3.61
N ILE A 148 0.30 -8.45 2.93
CA ILE A 148 -0.55 -8.50 1.73
C ILE A 148 0.11 -9.26 0.59
N THR A 149 1.41 -9.05 0.40
CA THR A 149 2.18 -9.64 -0.71
C THR A 149 2.78 -11.00 -0.37
N LEU A 150 2.59 -11.47 0.87
CA LEU A 150 3.18 -12.70 1.42
C LEU A 150 4.71 -12.70 1.34
N THR A 151 5.32 -11.55 1.62
CA THR A 151 6.78 -11.35 1.62
C THR A 151 7.26 -10.85 2.98
N LYS A 152 8.47 -10.30 3.03
CA LYS A 152 9.01 -9.61 4.20
C LYS A 152 9.21 -8.13 3.85
N PRO A 153 9.17 -7.21 4.83
CA PRO A 153 9.40 -5.79 4.59
C PRO A 153 10.71 -5.52 3.82
N GLU A 154 11.77 -6.29 4.08
CA GLU A 154 13.08 -6.13 3.45
C GLU A 154 13.12 -6.55 1.98
N HIS A 155 12.06 -7.18 1.46
CA HIS A 155 11.91 -7.47 0.03
C HIS A 155 11.23 -6.31 -0.72
N GLY A 156 10.74 -5.29 -0.01
CA GLY A 156 10.20 -4.08 -0.61
C GLY A 156 11.30 -3.05 -0.84
N GLU A 157 11.24 -2.36 -1.97
CA GLU A 157 11.91 -1.07 -2.12
C GLU A 157 11.34 -0.07 -1.10
N HIS A 158 12.18 0.88 -0.69
CA HIS A 158 11.78 1.98 0.17
C HIS A 158 10.53 2.70 -0.37
N LEU A 159 9.67 3.18 0.53
CA LEU A 159 8.46 3.91 0.16
C LEU A 159 8.80 5.19 -0.61
N GLN A 160 8.27 5.33 -1.82
CA GLN A 160 8.45 6.50 -2.67
C GLN A 160 7.20 7.37 -2.63
N VAL A 161 7.27 8.54 -1.98
CA VAL A 161 6.22 9.55 -2.02
C VAL A 161 6.32 10.32 -3.33
N LEU A 162 5.33 10.15 -4.21
CA LEU A 162 5.24 10.83 -5.49
C LEU A 162 4.20 11.94 -5.44
N HIS A 163 4.55 13.08 -6.02
CA HIS A 163 3.71 14.27 -6.03
C HIS A 163 3.53 14.77 -7.47
N TYR A 164 2.27 14.94 -7.86
CA TYR A 164 1.85 15.38 -9.19
C TYR A 164 1.12 16.73 -9.07
N ASN A 165 1.69 17.75 -9.69
CA ASN A 165 1.02 19.02 -9.96
C ASN A 165 0.08 18.89 -11.18
N HIS A 166 -0.66 19.98 -11.44
CA HIS A 166 -1.50 20.07 -12.63
C HIS A 166 -0.72 19.73 -13.91
N SER A 167 -1.33 18.93 -14.79
CA SER A 167 -0.75 18.44 -16.05
C SER A 167 0.47 17.51 -15.93
N GLN A 168 0.98 17.22 -14.73
CA GLN A 168 2.06 16.25 -14.57
C GLN A 168 1.54 14.82 -14.69
N ARG A 169 2.38 13.94 -15.21
CA ARG A 169 2.01 12.55 -15.50
C ARG A 169 3.22 11.63 -15.46
N PHE A 170 2.92 10.34 -15.40
CA PHE A 170 3.86 9.30 -15.78
C PHE A 170 3.26 8.55 -16.97
N ALA A 171 3.97 8.52 -18.08
CA ALA A 171 3.61 7.76 -19.27
C ALA A 171 3.57 6.26 -18.96
N ASN A 172 2.86 5.53 -19.81
CA ASN A 172 2.69 4.08 -19.69
C ASN A 172 4.06 3.38 -19.69
N HIS A 173 4.26 2.50 -18.71
CA HIS A 173 5.50 1.76 -18.53
C HIS A 173 5.20 0.40 -17.89
N HIS A 174 6.26 -0.40 -17.75
CA HIS A 174 6.26 -1.58 -16.90
C HIS A 174 7.13 -1.29 -15.68
N ASP A 175 6.69 -1.76 -14.53
CA ASP A 175 7.48 -1.64 -13.30
C ASP A 175 8.66 -2.61 -13.30
N TYR A 176 8.51 -3.79 -13.92
CA TYR A 176 9.58 -4.78 -14.00
C TYR A 176 10.71 -4.33 -14.95
N PHE A 177 11.92 -4.80 -14.67
CA PHE A 177 13.07 -4.68 -15.56
C PHE A 177 13.02 -5.79 -16.62
N ASP A 178 13.01 -5.43 -17.90
CA ASP A 178 13.05 -6.40 -18.99
C ASP A 178 14.49 -6.91 -19.20
N PRO A 179 14.78 -8.21 -18.99
CA PRO A 179 16.11 -8.78 -19.17
C PRO A 179 16.67 -8.65 -20.60
N ALA A 180 15.79 -8.45 -21.60
CA ALA A 180 16.22 -8.24 -22.98
C ALA A 180 16.78 -6.83 -23.24
N THR A 181 16.48 -5.85 -22.38
CA THR A 181 16.79 -4.44 -22.63
C THR A 181 17.50 -3.75 -21.46
N HIS A 182 17.47 -4.34 -20.27
CA HIS A 182 18.16 -3.83 -19.08
C HIS A 182 19.50 -4.57 -18.88
N PRO A 183 20.55 -3.85 -18.50
CA PRO A 183 21.86 -4.44 -18.32
C PRO A 183 21.88 -5.38 -17.09
N PRO A 184 22.72 -6.44 -17.06
CA PRO A 184 22.72 -7.43 -15.99
C PRO A 184 22.89 -6.83 -14.58
N GLU A 185 23.59 -5.71 -14.47
CA GLU A 185 23.84 -5.00 -13.22
C GLU A 185 22.54 -4.51 -12.56
N THR A 186 21.49 -4.24 -13.34
CA THR A 186 20.17 -3.84 -12.83
C THR A 186 19.58 -4.89 -11.88
N PHE A 187 19.89 -6.16 -12.09
CA PHE A 187 19.33 -7.26 -11.31
C PHE A 187 20.18 -7.64 -10.08
N LEU A 188 21.38 -7.07 -9.92
CA LEU A 188 22.28 -7.40 -8.82
C LEU A 188 21.80 -6.85 -7.47
N GLN A 189 20.97 -5.82 -7.49
CA GLN A 189 20.38 -5.20 -6.31
C GLN A 189 18.91 -5.59 -6.23
N GLY A 190 18.61 -6.75 -5.64
CA GLY A 190 17.23 -7.13 -5.32
C GLY A 190 16.47 -7.91 -6.41
N GLY A 191 17.02 -8.03 -7.63
CA GLY A 191 16.43 -8.83 -8.70
C GLY A 191 15.40 -8.05 -9.52
N ASN A 192 14.21 -8.61 -9.70
CA ASN A 192 13.14 -7.99 -10.50
C ASN A 192 11.84 -7.89 -9.70
N ARG A 193 10.99 -6.91 -10.01
CA ARG A 193 9.76 -6.63 -9.27
C ARG A 193 8.69 -7.67 -9.56
N LEU A 194 8.11 -8.24 -8.50
CA LEU A 194 7.02 -9.21 -8.57
C LEU A 194 5.65 -8.50 -8.53
N ALA A 195 5.54 -7.44 -7.73
CA ALA A 195 4.30 -6.73 -7.49
C ALA A 195 4.56 -5.24 -7.18
N THR A 196 3.55 -4.42 -7.44
CA THR A 196 3.56 -2.99 -7.14
C THR A 196 2.34 -2.66 -6.28
N ALA A 197 2.57 -1.94 -5.19
CA ALA A 197 1.53 -1.33 -4.39
C ALA A 197 1.53 0.19 -4.59
N ILE A 198 0.37 0.73 -4.95
CA ILE A 198 0.14 2.17 -5.05
C ILE A 198 -0.87 2.56 -3.99
N ILE A 199 -0.44 3.39 -3.04
CA ILE A 199 -1.27 3.90 -1.95
C ILE A 199 -1.65 5.33 -2.29
N TYR A 200 -2.96 5.57 -2.43
CA TYR A 200 -3.52 6.90 -2.64
C TYR A 200 -3.43 7.65 -1.31
N LEU A 201 -2.60 8.71 -1.21
CA LEU A 201 -2.52 9.51 0.02
C LEU A 201 -3.46 10.71 -0.01
N ARG A 202 -3.82 11.16 -1.22
CA ARG A 202 -4.78 12.22 -1.47
C ARG A 202 -5.36 12.02 -2.85
N ALA A 203 -6.69 11.93 -2.97
CA ALA A 203 -7.38 11.82 -4.26
C ALA A 203 -7.38 13.13 -5.05
N ALA A 204 -7.33 13.03 -6.39
CA ALA A 204 -7.52 14.17 -7.28
C ALA A 204 -9.02 14.37 -7.50
N GLU A 205 -9.45 15.62 -7.68
CA GLU A 205 -10.86 15.91 -8.01
C GLU A 205 -11.20 15.47 -9.44
N GLU A 206 -10.22 15.54 -10.34
CA GLU A 206 -10.32 15.12 -11.74
C GLU A 206 -8.96 14.59 -12.20
N GLY A 207 -8.96 13.49 -12.96
CA GLY A 207 -7.75 12.81 -13.42
C GLY A 207 -7.01 12.07 -12.31
N GLY A 208 -5.73 11.76 -12.56
CA GLY A 208 -4.86 11.08 -11.58
C GLY A 208 -5.13 9.58 -11.46
N GLU A 209 -5.82 9.00 -12.44
CA GLU A 209 -6.09 7.56 -12.47
C GLU A 209 -4.82 6.75 -12.73
N THR A 210 -4.74 5.58 -12.11
CA THR A 210 -3.82 4.54 -12.56
C THR A 210 -4.42 3.85 -13.78
N ASN A 211 -3.87 4.14 -14.94
CA ASN A 211 -4.35 3.63 -16.23
C ASN A 211 -3.63 2.33 -16.63
N PHE A 212 -4.39 1.24 -16.77
CA PHE A 212 -3.95 -0.01 -17.36
C PHE A 212 -4.41 -0.09 -18.83
N VAL A 213 -3.74 0.65 -19.71
CA VAL A 213 -4.14 0.87 -21.12
C VAL A 213 -4.52 -0.42 -21.86
N ARG A 214 -3.68 -1.46 -21.76
CA ARG A 214 -3.89 -2.73 -22.48
C ARG A 214 -5.13 -3.49 -22.02
N LEU A 215 -5.65 -3.13 -20.84
CA LEU A 215 -6.85 -3.72 -20.26
C LEU A 215 -8.08 -2.81 -20.42
N GLY A 216 -7.91 -1.58 -20.93
CA GLY A 216 -8.96 -0.58 -20.97
C GLY A 216 -9.50 -0.22 -19.57
N LEU A 217 -8.65 -0.31 -18.54
CA LEU A 217 -9.03 -0.15 -17.14
C LEU A 217 -8.39 1.11 -16.54
N ASN A 218 -9.22 1.92 -15.87
CA ASN A 218 -8.79 3.04 -15.03
C ASN A 218 -9.13 2.72 -13.58
N VAL A 219 -8.17 2.93 -12.68
CA VAL A 219 -8.38 2.76 -11.24
C VAL A 219 -8.12 4.09 -10.55
N THR A 220 -9.03 4.46 -9.66
CA THR A 220 -8.85 5.52 -8.66
C THR A 220 -9.29 4.97 -7.30
N ALA A 221 -8.78 5.58 -6.24
CA ALA A 221 -9.18 5.27 -4.88
C ALA A 221 -9.23 6.56 -4.03
N PRO A 222 -10.05 6.59 -2.97
CA PRO A 222 -9.91 7.60 -1.93
C PRO A 222 -8.55 7.47 -1.24
N ALA A 223 -8.22 8.44 -0.38
CA ALA A 223 -7.02 8.35 0.43
C ALA A 223 -7.15 7.21 1.46
N GLY A 224 -6.14 6.34 1.54
CA GLY A 224 -6.03 5.29 2.56
C GLY A 224 -6.37 3.88 2.11
#